data_AF-A0A258EAY8-F1
#
_entry.id   AF-A0A258EAY8-F1
#
_cell.length_a   1.000
_cell.length_b   1.000
_cell.length_c   1.000
_cell.angle_alpha   90.00
_cell.angle_beta   90.00
_cell.angle_gamma   90.00
#
_symmetry.space_group_name_H-M   'P 1'
#
loop_
_entity.id
_entity.type
_entity.pdbx_description
1 polymer ?
#
loop_
_entity_poly.entity_id
_entity_poly.type
_entity_poly.pdbx_seq_one_letter_code
_entity_poly.pdbx_strand_id
1 'polypeptide(L)'
;MGPVVVLAGGQGARLGGDKPARWLGGRPLVDWALDRARHYGGPVAISVRRTGQVAMSDGLELLDSPDLEGPLAGLAAELNRVGNRYHS
;
A
#
# COMPACT_ATOMS: atom_id res chain seq x y z
N MET A 1 6.20 18.07 -3.23
CA MET A 1 6.23 16.69 -3.76
C MET A 1 4.89 16.02 -3.47
N GLY A 2 4.37 15.20 -4.38
CA GLY A 2 3.09 14.53 -4.22
C GLY A 2 3.19 13.29 -3.31
N PRO A 3 2.05 12.77 -2.81
CA PRO A 3 2.02 11.52 -2.04
C PRO A 3 2.42 10.32 -2.90
N VAL A 4 3.00 9.30 -2.26
CA VAL A 4 3.36 8.01 -2.89
C VAL A 4 2.59 6.89 -2.23
N VAL A 5 2.09 5.96 -3.05
CA VAL A 5 1.23 4.88 -2.60
C VAL A 5 1.83 3.56 -3.06
N VAL A 6 2.17 2.70 -2.10
CA VAL A 6 2.57 1.32 -2.38
C VAL A 6 1.32 0.46 -2.46
N LEU A 7 1.05 -0.11 -3.62
CA LEU A 7 -0.11 -0.98 -3.85
C LEU A 7 0.24 -2.41 -3.43
N ALA A 8 0.00 -2.72 -2.16
CA ALA A 8 0.18 -4.04 -1.57
C ALA A 8 -1.15 -4.82 -1.43
N GLY A 9 -2.26 -4.22 -1.86
CA GLY A 9 -3.57 -4.83 -1.98
C GLY A 9 -3.66 -5.84 -3.15
N GLY A 10 -4.60 -6.76 -3.03
CA GLY A 10 -4.83 -7.85 -4.00
C GLY A 10 -4.50 -9.26 -3.49
N GLN A 11 -5.07 -10.27 -4.16
CA GLN A 11 -5.08 -11.66 -3.69
C GLN A 11 -3.71 -12.35 -3.69
N GLY A 12 -2.73 -11.88 -4.47
CA GLY A 12 -1.43 -12.56 -4.59
C GLY A 12 -1.54 -14.03 -5.02
N ALA A 13 -2.63 -14.41 -5.70
CA ALA A 13 -3.01 -15.82 -5.93
C ALA A 13 -1.92 -16.62 -6.66
N ARG A 14 -1.19 -15.99 -7.59
CA ARG A 14 -0.05 -16.61 -8.29
C ARG A 14 1.14 -16.94 -7.39
N LEU A 15 1.25 -16.27 -6.24
CA LEU A 15 2.25 -16.55 -5.21
C LEU A 15 1.65 -17.36 -4.06
N GLY A 16 0.38 -17.73 -4.06
CA GLY A 16 -0.27 -18.42 -2.94
C GLY A 16 -0.70 -17.48 -1.81
N GLY A 17 -0.97 -16.21 -2.11
CA GLY A 17 -1.50 -15.26 -1.14
C GLY A 17 -0.44 -14.48 -0.35
N ASP A 18 -0.93 -13.43 0.32
CA ASP A 18 -0.23 -12.59 1.30
C ASP A 18 1.16 -12.09 0.88
N LYS A 19 1.29 -11.74 -0.41
CA LYS A 19 2.53 -11.25 -1.02
C LYS A 19 3.28 -10.19 -0.18
N PRO A 20 2.62 -9.17 0.41
CA PRO A 20 3.34 -8.12 1.14
C PRO A 20 4.19 -8.66 2.29
N ALA A 21 3.67 -9.63 3.03
CA ALA A 21 4.32 -10.25 4.20
C ALA A 21 5.37 -11.31 3.83
N ARG A 22 5.48 -11.70 2.54
CA ARG A 22 6.47 -12.71 2.13
C ARG A 22 7.88 -12.17 2.21
N TRP A 23 8.80 -13.04 2.60
CA TRP A 23 10.20 -12.68 2.76
C TRP A 23 10.96 -12.79 1.44
N LEU A 24 11.79 -11.79 1.15
CA LEU A 24 12.76 -11.79 0.06
C LEU A 24 14.07 -11.19 0.59
N GLY A 25 15.17 -11.95 0.52
CA GLY A 25 16.48 -11.45 0.95
C GLY A 25 16.54 -11.07 2.43
N GLY A 26 15.88 -11.84 3.31
CA GLY A 26 15.92 -11.62 4.76
C GLY A 26 15.00 -10.53 5.30
N ARG A 27 14.14 -9.93 4.48
CA ARG A 27 13.12 -8.97 4.90
C ARG A 27 11.81 -9.11 4.11
N PRO A 28 10.66 -8.67 4.66
CA PRO A 28 9.38 -8.62 3.94
C PRO A 28 9.46 -7.87 2.60
N LEU A 29 8.73 -8.35 1.58
CA LEU A 29 8.66 -7.77 0.24
C LEU A 29 8.20 -6.31 0.26
N VAL A 30 7.26 -6.02 1.13
CA VAL A 30 6.73 -4.68 1.33
C VAL A 30 7.78 -3.67 1.78
N ASP A 31 8.73 -4.09 2.61
CA ASP A 31 9.76 -3.17 3.13
C ASP A 31 10.66 -2.65 2.02
N TRP A 32 10.96 -3.49 1.02
CA TRP A 32 11.67 -3.06 -0.18
C TRP A 32 10.92 -1.98 -0.95
N ALA A 33 9.59 -2.12 -1.07
CA ALA A 33 8.75 -1.16 -1.77
C ALA A 33 8.64 0.17 -0.99
N LEU A 34 8.54 0.09 0.34
CA LEU A 34 8.49 1.25 1.23
C LEU A 34 9.80 2.04 1.18
N ASP A 35 10.95 1.38 1.23
CA ASP A 35 12.25 2.06 1.12
C ASP A 35 12.39 2.82 -0.20
N ARG A 36 11.92 2.22 -1.30
CA ARG A 36 11.85 2.89 -2.60
C ARG A 36 10.90 4.09 -2.55
N ALA A 37 9.72 3.93 -1.96
CA ALA A 37 8.71 4.99 -1.86
C ALA A 37 9.22 6.21 -1.07
N ARG A 38 9.96 5.98 0.02
CA ARG A 38 10.56 7.03 0.86
C ARG A 38 11.55 7.92 0.09
N HIS A 39 12.24 7.39 -0.92
CA HIS A 39 13.18 8.17 -1.74
C HIS A 39 12.51 9.25 -2.60
N TYR A 40 11.18 9.20 -2.79
CA TYR A 40 10.44 10.20 -3.57
C TYR A 40 10.02 11.42 -2.74
N GLY A 41 10.43 11.53 -1.47
CA GLY A 41 10.35 12.76 -0.67
C GLY A 41 8.94 13.28 -0.33
N GLY A 42 7.89 12.50 -0.56
CA GLY A 42 6.51 12.79 -0.19
C GLY A 42 5.98 11.83 0.87
N PRO A 43 4.78 12.10 1.45
CA PRO A 43 4.12 11.17 2.37
C PRO A 43 3.90 9.81 1.70
N VAL A 44 4.25 8.73 2.41
CA VAL A 44 4.08 7.35 1.93
C VAL A 44 2.86 6.72 2.60
N ALA A 45 2.00 6.13 1.78
CA ALA A 45 0.93 5.25 2.22
C ALA A 45 1.08 3.87 1.59
N ILE A 46 0.50 2.87 2.23
CA ILE A 46 0.40 1.51 1.70
C ILE A 46 -1.05 1.11 1.59
N SER A 47 -1.46 0.58 0.44
CA SER A 47 -2.76 -0.06 0.32
C SER A 47 -2.65 -1.53 0.72
N VAL A 48 -3.46 -1.99 1.67
CA VAL A 48 -3.46 -3.35 2.24
C VAL A 48 -4.87 -3.93 2.22
N ARG A 49 -5.01 -5.25 2.28
CA ARG A 49 -6.34 -5.91 2.30
C ARG A 49 -6.93 -6.01 3.71
N ARG A 50 -6.07 -6.09 4.71
CA ARG A 50 -6.44 -6.20 6.12
C ARG A 50 -5.56 -5.26 6.93
N THR A 51 -6.13 -4.64 7.95
CA THR A 51 -5.39 -3.83 8.91
C THR A 51 -4.33 -4.68 9.60
N GLY A 52 -3.12 -4.16 9.75
CA GLY A 52 -2.00 -4.86 10.37
C GLY A 52 -1.41 -5.99 9.52
N GLN A 53 -1.77 -6.07 8.23
CA GLN A 53 -1.15 -7.02 7.30
C GLN A 53 0.36 -6.74 7.13
N VAL A 54 0.79 -5.50 7.38
CA VAL A 54 2.19 -5.12 7.31
C VAL A 54 2.61 -4.49 8.63
N ALA A 55 3.73 -4.95 9.18
CA ALA A 55 4.36 -4.28 10.30
C ALA A 55 5.10 -3.03 9.80
N MET A 56 4.51 -1.85 9.98
CA MET A 56 5.15 -0.57 9.65
C MET A 56 5.41 0.27 10.89
N SER A 57 6.60 0.87 10.96
CA SER A 57 6.98 1.79 12.04
C SER A 57 6.47 3.22 11.81
N ASP A 58 6.25 3.59 10.55
CA ASP A 58 5.84 4.91 10.07
C ASP A 58 5.05 4.81 8.75
N GLY A 59 4.08 5.71 8.53
CA GLY A 59 3.23 5.72 7.33
C GLY A 59 1.75 5.44 7.59
N LEU A 60 0.95 5.38 6.54
CA LEU A 60 -0.50 5.15 6.62
C LEU A 60 -0.90 3.87 5.89
N GLU A 61 -1.57 2.96 6.59
CA GLU A 61 -2.29 1.85 5.96
C GLU A 61 -3.63 2.32 5.39
N LEU A 62 -3.92 1.92 4.16
CA LEU A 62 -5.15 2.20 3.44
C LEU A 62 -5.78 0.90 3.02
N LEU A 63 -7.00 0.64 3.45
CA LEU A 63 -7.70 -0.57 3.06
C LEU A 63 -8.04 -0.50 1.56
N ASP A 64 -7.69 -1.56 0.81
CA ASP A 64 -8.15 -1.72 -0.57
C ASP A 64 -9.67 -1.93 -0.60
N SER A 65 -10.32 -1.43 -1.65
CA SER A 65 -11.75 -1.70 -1.82
C SER A 65 -11.95 -3.18 -2.18
N PRO A 66 -12.78 -3.94 -1.46
CA PRO A 66 -12.99 -5.36 -1.74
C PRO A 66 -13.68 -5.59 -3.08
N ASP A 67 -14.43 -4.60 -3.58
CA ASP A 67 -15.22 -4.65 -4.81
C ASP A 67 -14.41 -4.34 -6.07
N LEU A 68 -13.15 -3.90 -5.91
CA LEU A 68 -12.25 -3.58 -7.01
C LEU A 68 -11.10 -4.59 -7.04
N GLU A 69 -10.91 -5.23 -8.20
CA GLU A 69 -9.79 -6.16 -8.36
C GLU A 69 -8.47 -5.42 -8.60
N GLY A 70 -7.44 -5.87 -7.90
CA GLY A 70 -6.05 -5.53 -8.20
C GLY A 70 -5.64 -4.10 -7.81
N PRO A 71 -4.54 -3.59 -8.40
CA PRO A 71 -3.88 -2.34 -7.98
C PRO A 71 -4.77 -1.09 -8.07
N LEU A 72 -5.82 -1.11 -8.91
CA LEU A 72 -6.76 -0.01 -9.07
C LEU A 72 -7.55 0.29 -7.78
N ALA A 73 -7.79 -0.72 -6.95
CA ALA A 73 -8.48 -0.56 -5.68
C ALA A 73 -7.72 0.39 -4.73
N GLY A 74 -6.39 0.22 -4.64
CA GLY A 74 -5.55 1.08 -3.80
C GLY A 74 -5.34 2.48 -4.37
N LEU A 75 -5.34 2.63 -5.71
CA LEU A 75 -5.31 3.94 -6.35
C LEU A 75 -6.61 4.72 -6.10
N ALA A 76 -7.78 4.06 -6.19
CA ALA A 76 -9.08 4.67 -5.92
C ALA A 76 -9.22 5.13 -4.45
N ALA A 77 -8.73 4.32 -3.50
CA ALA A 77 -8.70 4.69 -2.08
C ALA A 77 -7.88 5.97 -1.86
N GLU A 78 -6.75 6.13 -2.54
CA GLU A 78 -5.94 7.33 -2.41
C GLU A 78 -6.49 8.56 -3.12
N LEU A 79 -7.07 8.39 -4.31
CA LEU A 79 -7.76 9.49 -4.99
C LEU A 79 -8.92 10.03 -4.14
N ASN A 80 -9.71 9.15 -3.50
CA ASN A 80 -10.78 9.57 -2.58
C ASN A 80 -10.24 10.31 -1.35
N ARG A 81 -9.16 9.81 -0.73
CA ARG A 81 -8.55 10.45 0.44
C ARG A 81 -7.93 11.80 0.13
N VAL A 82 -7.26 11.92 -1.01
CA VAL A 82 -6.66 13.17 -1.48
C VAL A 82 -7.76 14.15 -1.87
N GLY A 83 -8.82 13.71 -2.57
CA GLY A 83 -9.98 14.53 -2.90
C GLY A 83 -10.69 15.10 -1.67
N ASN A 84 -10.88 14.30 -0.61
CA ASN A 84 -11.50 14.76 0.64
C ASN A 84 -10.68 15.81 1.39
N ARG A 85 -9.37 15.90 1.18
CA ARG A 85 -8.51 16.89 1.85
C ARG A 85 -8.48 18.26 1.16
N TYR A 86 -9.06 18.39 -0.03
CA TYR A 86 -9.18 19.67 -0.74
C TYR A 86 -10.54 20.36 -0.54
N HIS A 87 -11.45 19.74 0.22
CA HIS A 87 -12.77 20.30 0.51
C HIS A 87 -12.96 20.64 2.00
N SER A 88 -11.85 20.89 2.72
CA SER A 88 -11.82 21.28 4.13
C SER A 88 -10.98 22.54 4.32
#